data_AF-A0A7C0VQY3-F1
#
_entry.id   AF-A0A7C0VQY3-F1
#
_cell.length_a   1.000
_cell.length_b   1.000
_cell.length_c   1.000
_cell.angle_alpha   90.00
_cell.angle_beta   90.00
_cell.angle_gamma   90.00
#
_symmetry.space_group_name_H-M   'P 1'
#
loop_
_entity.id
_entity.type
_entity.pdbx_description
1 polymer ?
#
loop_
_entity_poly.entity_id
_entity_poly.type
_entity_poly.pdbx_seq_one_letter_code
_entity_poly.pdbx_strand_id
1 'polypeptide(L)' 'VEEEVKLSKEALEKLADLGVKRSLRYAVQLLRPAAIIAKRRERNEVTAEDVEDASKLFVDTKLSVEMIKKYEELFMK' A
#
# COMPACT_ATOMS: atom_id res chain seq x y z
N VAL A 1 4.52 -13.10 15.47
CA VAL A 1 4.95 -13.84 14.26
C VAL A 1 5.26 -12.77 13.23
N GLU A 2 6.52 -12.36 13.13
CA GLU A 2 6.98 -11.67 11.92
C GLU A 2 6.68 -12.62 10.76
N GLU A 3 5.77 -12.24 9.87
CA GLU A 3 5.78 -12.90 8.57
C GLU A 3 7.11 -12.53 7.94
N GLU A 4 7.99 -13.51 7.73
CA GLU A 4 9.15 -13.36 6.86
C GLU A 4 8.64 -13.15 5.43
N VAL A 5 8.16 -11.94 5.14
CA VAL A 5 7.75 -11.52 3.81
C VAL A 5 9.03 -11.36 3.00
N LYS A 6 9.27 -12.28 2.07
CA LYS A 6 10.37 -12.14 1.12
C LYS A 6 10.05 -10.98 0.19
N LEU A 7 10.89 -9.94 0.20
CA LEU A 7 10.75 -8.74 -0.59
C LEU A 7 11.86 -8.71 -1.64
N SER A 8 11.49 -8.43 -2.89
CA SER A 8 12.47 -8.02 -3.89
C SER A 8 13.09 -6.68 -3.49
N LYS A 9 14.28 -6.38 -4.01
CA LYS A 9 14.95 -5.11 -3.73
C LYS A 9 14.11 -3.91 -4.15
N GLU A 10 13.45 -4.02 -5.30
CA GLU A 10 12.57 -3.00 -5.85
C GLU A 10 11.31 -2.81 -4.99
N ALA A 11 10.77 -3.89 -4.41
CA ALA A 11 9.66 -3.81 -3.49
C ALA A 11 10.03 -3.04 -2.21
N LEU A 12 11.23 -3.29 -1.68
CA LEU A 12 11.74 -2.58 -0.51
C LEU A 12 11.95 -1.08 -0.80
N GLU A 13 12.57 -0.74 -1.93
CA GLU A 13 12.75 0.65 -2.37
C GLU A 13 11.39 1.35 -2.53
N LYS A 14 10.41 0.66 -3.13
CA LYS A 14 9.05 1.21 -3.30
C LYS A 14 8.34 1.46 -1.96
N LEU A 15 8.45 0.53 -1.01
CA LEU A 15 7.89 0.70 0.33
C LEU A 15 8.56 1.85 1.08
N ALA A 16 9.87 2.02 0.93
CA ALA A 16 10.60 3.14 1.52
C ALA A 16 10.12 4.48 0.94
N ASP A 17 9.97 4.57 -0.39
CA ASP A 17 9.42 5.75 -1.06
C ASP A 17 8.01 6.10 -0.58
N LEU A 18 7.13 5.10 -0.44
CA LEU A 18 5.79 5.28 0.10
C LEU A 18 5.82 5.69 1.59
N GLY A 19 6.78 5.16 2.34
CA GLY A 19 7.04 5.54 3.73
C GLY A 19 7.39 7.02 3.89
N VAL A 20 8.25 7.54 3.00
CA VAL A 20 8.64 8.96 2.96
C VAL A 20 7.49 9.84 2.48
N LYS A 21 6.78 9.44 1.42
CA LYS A 21 5.69 10.24 0.83
C LYS A 21 4.45 10.31 1.74
N ARG A 22 4.17 9.24 2.49
CA ARG A 22 2.96 9.10 3.30
C ARG A 22 3.29 8.97 4.79
N SER A 23 3.68 7.77 5.23
CA SER A 23 4.19 7.51 6.59
C SER A 23 4.79 6.11 6.69
N LEU A 24 5.72 5.91 7.64
CA LEU A 24 6.27 4.58 7.95
C LEU A 24 5.17 3.58 8.32
N ARG A 25 4.15 4.01 9.08
CA ARG A 25 2.99 3.17 9.44
C ARG A 25 2.27 2.65 8.20
N TYR A 26 2.06 3.51 7.21
CA TYR A 26 1.40 3.13 5.96
C TYR A 26 2.22 2.11 5.18
N ALA A 27 3.53 2.31 5.04
CA ALA A 27 4.41 1.34 4.37
C ALA A 27 4.38 -0.05 5.05
N VAL A 28 4.44 -0.09 6.39
CA VAL A 28 4.34 -1.35 7.16
C VAL A 28 2.98 -2.02 6.96
N GLN A 29 1.89 -1.25 6.94
CA GLN A 29 0.54 -1.78 6.69
C GLN A 29 0.39 -2.39 5.30
N LEU A 30 1.15 -1.92 4.30
CA LEU A 30 1.13 -2.47 2.94
C LEU A 30 1.84 -3.83 2.78
N LEU A 31 2.71 -4.23 3.72
CA LEU A 31 3.41 -5.51 3.65
C LEU A 31 2.46 -6.70 3.57
N ARG A 32 1.40 -6.70 4.41
CA ARG A 32 0.42 -7.77 4.48
C ARG A 32 -0.41 -7.92 3.19
N PRO A 33 -1.07 -6.87 2.67
CA PRO A 33 -1.80 -6.97 1.42
C PRO A 33 -0.88 -7.26 0.22
N ALA A 34 0.32 -6.70 0.16
CA ALA A 34 1.28 -7.01 -0.90
C ALA A 34 1.70 -8.50 -0.88
N ALA A 35 1.91 -9.08 0.31
CA ALA A 35 2.16 -10.52 0.46
C ALA A 35 0.97 -11.39 0.01
N ILE A 36 -0.27 -10.96 0.30
CA ILE A 36 -1.47 -11.66 -0.17
C ILE A 36 -1.58 -11.58 -1.70
N ILE A 37 -1.26 -10.45 -2.32
CA ILE A 37 -1.28 -10.27 -3.78
C ILE A 37 -0.22 -11.16 -4.43
N ALA A 38 1.01 -11.15 -3.91
CA ALA A 38 2.08 -12.04 -4.40
C ALA A 38 1.67 -13.51 -4.30
N LYS A 39 1.10 -13.93 -3.15
CA LYS A 39 0.60 -15.30 -2.96
C LYS A 39 -0.53 -15.67 -3.91
N ARG A 40 -1.44 -14.74 -4.22
CA ARG A 40 -2.50 -14.94 -5.23
C ARG A 40 -1.95 -15.13 -6.64
N ARG A 41 -0.78 -14.55 -6.92
CA ARG A 41 -0.04 -14.71 -8.18
C ARG A 41 0.95 -15.89 -8.13
N GLU A 42 0.77 -16.80 -7.17
CA GLU A 42 1.60 -18.00 -6.96
C GLU A 42 3.09 -17.70 -6.70
N ARG A 43 3.40 -16.48 -6.24
CA ARG A 43 4.75 -16.05 -5.86
C ARG A 43 4.90 -15.98 -4.34
N ASN A 44 6.06 -16.41 -3.85
CA ASN A 44 6.44 -16.27 -2.44
C ASN A 44 7.27 -15.00 -2.15
N GLU A 45 7.72 -14.32 -3.20
CA GLU A 45 8.44 -13.05 -3.13
C GLU A 45 7.52 -11.92 -3.60
N VAL A 46 7.44 -10.88 -2.78
CA VAL A 46 6.72 -9.63 -3.05
C VAL A 46 7.57 -8.75 -3.94
N THR A 47 6.98 -8.30 -5.05
CA THR A 47 7.62 -7.43 -6.03
C THR A 47 7.08 -6.00 -5.90
N ALA A 48 7.75 -5.04 -6.55
CA ALA A 48 7.30 -3.65 -6.58
C ALA A 48 5.86 -3.49 -7.14
N GLU A 49 5.45 -4.36 -8.06
CA GLU A 49 4.10 -4.36 -8.63
C GLU A 49 3.04 -4.71 -7.58
N ASP A 50 3.33 -5.68 -6.71
CA ASP A 50 2.39 -6.09 -5.66
C ASP A 50 2.22 -4.98 -4.60
N VAL A 51 3.30 -4.24 -4.33
CA VAL A 51 3.28 -3.05 -3.45
C VAL A 51 2.48 -1.92 -4.09
N GLU A 52 2.67 -1.68 -5.38
CA GLU A 52 1.92 -0.68 -6.15
C GLU A 52 0.42 -1.00 -6.14
N ASP A 53 0.05 -2.25 -6.43
CA ASP A 53 -1.35 -2.71 -6.41
C ASP A 53 -1.95 -2.61 -5.01
N ALA A 54 -1.21 -3.01 -3.97
CA ALA A 54 -1.63 -2.82 -2.59
C ALA A 54 -1.87 -1.33 -2.26
N SER A 55 -1.00 -0.43 -2.73
CA SER A 55 -1.13 1.02 -2.46
C SER A 55 -2.34 1.67 -3.13
N LYS A 56 -2.80 1.12 -4.26
CA LYS A 56 -4.02 1.55 -4.95
C LYS A 56 -5.28 1.09 -4.22
N LEU A 57 -5.26 -0.11 -3.64
CA LEU A 57 -6.38 -0.70 -2.93
C LEU A 57 -6.52 -0.18 -1.49
N PHE A 58 -5.40 0.07 -0.82
CA PHE A 58 -5.37 0.52 0.56
C PHE A 58 -4.97 1.99 0.62
N VAL A 59 -6.00 2.82 0.74
CA VAL A 59 -5.91 4.28 0.74
C VAL A 59 -5.27 4.79 2.03
N ASP A 60 -4.44 5.83 1.94
CA ASP A 60 -3.88 6.48 3.14
C ASP A 60 -4.91 7.42 3.80
N THR A 61 -4.65 7.81 5.05
CA THR A 61 -5.54 8.69 5.82
C THR A 61 -5.73 10.08 5.22
N LYS A 62 -4.72 10.65 4.56
CA LYS A 62 -4.83 11.98 3.91
C LYS A 62 -5.74 11.91 2.69
N LEU A 63 -5.53 10.91 1.83
CA LEU A 63 -6.36 10.69 0.64
C LEU A 63 -7.81 10.35 1.05
N SER A 64 -8.00 9.65 2.17
CA SER A 64 -9.34 9.38 2.72
C SER A 64 -10.06 10.68 3.10
N VAL A 65 -9.36 11.63 3.72
CA VAL A 65 -9.91 12.96 4.07
C VAL A 65 -10.21 13.79 2.82
N GLU A 66 -9.32 13.81 1.83
CA GLU A 66 -9.56 14.49 0.55
C GLU A 66 -10.78 13.93 -0.18
N MET A 67 -10.93 12.61 -0.18
CA MET A 67 -12.06 11.93 -0.81
C MET A 67 -13.38 12.33 -0.15
N ILE A 68 -13.42 12.39 1.19
CA ILE A 68 -14.61 12.88 1.94
C ILE A 68 -14.94 14.32 1.55
N LYS A 69 -13.96 15.23 1.56
CA LYS A 69 -14.17 16.64 1.18
C LYS A 69 -14.73 16.78 -0.24
N LYS A 70 -14.19 16.01 -1.19
CA LYS A 70 -14.67 15.99 -2.58
C LYS A 70 -16.11 15.51 -2.68
N TYR A 71 -16.50 14.52 -1.88
CA TYR A 71 -17.90 14.05 -1.83
C TYR A 71 -18.83 15.03 -1.14
N GLU A 72 -18.40 15.73 -0.08
CA GLU A 72 -19.18 16.82 0.53
C GLU A 72 -19.50 17.90 -0.52
N GLU A 73 -18.54 18.32 -1.34
CA GLU A 73 -18.78 19.30 -2.41
C GLU A 73 -19.75 18.80 -3.50
N LEU A 74 -19.76 17.50 -3.77
CA LEU A 74 -20.58 16.88 -4.82
C LEU A 74 -22.03 16.63 -4.38
N PHE A 75 -22.26 16.39 -3.08
CA PHE A 75 -23.55 16.00 -2.52
C PHE A 75 -24.21 17.06 -1.62
N MET A 76 -23.48 18.06 -1.14
CA MET A 76 -24.02 19.16 -0.33
C MET A 76 -24.18 20.49 -1.11
N LYS A 77 -24.35 20.41 -2.43
CA LYS A 77 -24.89 21.50 -3.25
C LYS A 77 -26.28 21.15 -3.76
#